data_AF-A0A2V4MZ01-F1
#
_entry.id   AF-A0A2V4MZ01-F1
#
_cell.length_a   1.000
_cell.length_b   1.000
_cell.length_c   1.000
_cell.angle_alpha   90.00
_cell.angle_beta   90.00
_cell.angle_gamma   90.00
#
_symmetry.space_group_name_H-M   'P 1'
#
loop_
_entity.id
_entity.type
_entity.pdbx_description
1 polymer ?
#
loop_
_entity_poly.entity_id
_entity_poly.type
_entity_poly.pdbx_seq_one_letter_code
_entity_poly.pdbx_strand_id
1 'polypeptide(L)'
;MAVRAAVRVEQVGRVRTVILSRPEVRNAVDGPTAGELLRAFEEFETDDGASVAVVWGGGGDFCGGGGLEGGGTGGGERLAAGGGGAEGA
;
A
#
# COMPACT_ATOMS: atom_id res chain seq x y z
N MET A 1 -24.57 5.60 -2.21
CA MET A 1 -23.49 5.53 -1.21
C MET A 1 -22.18 5.40 -1.98
N ALA A 2 -21.36 6.46 -2.01
CA ALA A 2 -20.05 6.37 -2.65
C ALA A 2 -19.13 5.56 -1.71
N VAL A 3 -18.65 4.42 -2.17
CA VAL A 3 -17.61 3.68 -1.46
C VAL A 3 -16.34 4.54 -1.55
N ARG A 4 -15.84 5.02 -0.41
CA ARG A 4 -14.55 5.71 -0.36
C ARG A 4 -13.46 4.64 -0.44
N ALA A 5 -12.50 4.81 -1.34
CA ALA A 5 -11.36 3.90 -1.45
C ALA A 5 -10.56 3.86 -0.14
N ALA A 6 -10.10 2.66 0.25
CA ALA A 6 -9.29 2.44 1.44
C ALA A 6 -7.86 2.96 1.26
N VAL A 7 -7.37 2.96 0.01
CA VAL A 7 -6.09 3.51 -0.42
C VAL A 7 -6.33 4.65 -1.40
N ARG A 8 -5.66 5.77 -1.19
CA ARG A 8 -5.61 6.89 -2.14
C ARG A 8 -4.20 7.07 -2.64
N VAL A 9 -4.05 7.54 -3.87
CA VAL A 9 -2.74 7.83 -4.45
C VAL A 9 -2.72 9.29 -4.89
N GLU A 10 -1.70 10.01 -4.45
CA GLU A 10 -1.44 11.40 -4.83
C GLU A 10 -0.04 11.47 -5.48
N GLN A 11 0.14 12.31 -6.50
CA GLN A 11 1.43 12.44 -7.18
C GLN A 11 1.87 13.90 -7.22
N VAL A 12 3.11 14.15 -6.81
CA VAL A 12 3.77 15.46 -6.89
C VAL A 12 5.13 15.27 -7.56
N GLY A 13 5.23 15.71 -8.81
CA GLY A 13 6.41 15.44 -9.63
C GLY A 13 6.63 13.94 -9.80
N ARG A 14 7.83 13.48 -9.45
CA ARG A 14 8.23 12.05 -9.52
C ARG A 14 7.96 11.27 -8.24
N VAL A 15 7.28 11.87 -7.26
CA VAL A 15 6.96 11.22 -5.98
C VAL A 15 5.49 10.84 -5.97
N ARG A 16 5.21 9.55 -5.71
CA ARG A 16 3.86 8.99 -5.61
C ARG A 16 3.59 8.63 -4.13
N THR A 17 2.62 9.29 -3.53
CA THR A 17 2.23 9.09 -2.13
C THR A 17 1.01 8.16 -2.08
N VAL A 18 1.21 6.97 -1.54
CA VAL A 18 0.19 5.95 -1.30
C VAL A 18 -0.34 6.11 0.13
N ILE A 19 -1.62 6.45 0.25
CA ILE A 19 -2.24 6.94 1.48
C ILE A 19 -3.30 5.96 1.98
N LEU A 20 -3.04 5.32 3.12
CA LEU A 20 -4.07 4.58 3.85
C LEU A 20 -5.11 5.56 4.38
N SER A 21 -6.38 5.34 4.06
CA SER A 21 -7.47 6.30 4.23
C SER A 21 -8.64 5.70 5.03
N ARG A 22 -8.31 4.95 6.08
CA ARG A 22 -9.25 4.31 7.02
C ARG A 22 -8.95 4.70 8.48
N PRO A 23 -8.90 6.00 8.81
CA PRO A 23 -8.52 6.45 10.15
C PRO A 23 -9.44 5.90 11.26
N GLU A 24 -10.70 5.61 10.96
CA GLU A 24 -11.69 5.04 11.88
C GLU A 24 -11.29 3.66 12.43
N VAL A 25 -10.47 2.92 11.70
CA VAL A 25 -9.88 1.64 12.13
C VAL A 25 -8.36 1.72 12.23
N ARG A 26 -7.82 2.92 12.45
CA ARG A 26 -6.38 3.20 12.51
C ARG A 26 -5.62 2.67 11.29
N ASN A 27 -6.21 2.73 10.11
CA ASN A 27 -5.60 2.24 8.87
C ASN A 27 -5.24 0.74 8.89
N ALA A 28 -6.01 -0.08 9.62
CA ALA A 28 -5.84 -1.53 9.59
C ALA A 28 -5.96 -2.09 8.17
N VAL A 29 -5.06 -3.01 7.82
CA VAL A 29 -4.97 -3.61 6.49
C VAL A 29 -5.65 -4.97 6.51
N ASP A 30 -6.84 -5.05 5.92
CA ASP A 30 -7.53 -6.31 5.60
C ASP A 30 -7.26 -6.73 4.14
N GLY A 31 -7.80 -7.88 3.73
CA GLY A 31 -7.61 -8.41 2.37
C GLY A 31 -7.95 -7.41 1.25
N PRO A 32 -9.13 -6.75 1.28
CA PRO A 32 -9.46 -5.70 0.31
C PRO A 32 -8.47 -4.54 0.28
N THR A 33 -8.06 -4.04 1.45
CA THR A 33 -7.07 -2.95 1.54
C THR A 33 -5.71 -3.39 1.01
N ALA A 34 -5.30 -4.63 1.27
CA ALA A 34 -4.07 -5.20 0.74
C ALA A 34 -4.10 -5.29 -0.80
N GLY A 35 -5.25 -5.64 -1.39
CA GLY A 35 -5.45 -5.64 -2.83
C GLY A 35 -5.34 -4.24 -3.45
N GLU A 36 -5.91 -3.22 -2.80
CA GLU A 36 -5.77 -1.82 -3.25
C GLU A 36 -4.32 -1.32 -3.14
N LEU A 37 -3.59 -1.71 -2.08
CA LEU A 37 -2.16 -1.39 -1.94
C LEU A 37 -1.32 -2.06 -3.04
N LEU A 38 -1.53 -3.35 -3.30
CA LEU A 38 -0.82 -4.08 -4.34
C LEU A 38 -1.00 -3.38 -5.69
N ARG A 39 -2.25 -3.07 -6.05
CA ARG A 39 -2.55 -2.35 -7.28
C ARG A 39 -1.82 -1.00 -7.36
N ALA A 40 -1.77 -0.24 -6.26
CA ALA A 40 -1.07 1.05 -6.24
C ALA A 40 0.45 0.91 -6.48
N PHE A 41 1.05 -0.18 -6.01
CA PHE A 41 2.47 -0.47 -6.26
C PHE A 41 2.72 -1.00 -7.68
N GLU A 42 1.86 -1.86 -8.23
CA GLU A 42 1.95 -2.31 -9.62
C GLU A 42 1.82 -1.12 -10.60
N GLU A 43 0.92 -0.18 -10.31
CA GLU A 43 0.80 1.07 -11.06
C GLU A 43 2.06 1.95 -10.92
N PHE A 44 2.74 1.94 -9.77
CA PHE A 44 4.01 2.66 -9.58
C PHE A 44 5.16 2.00 -10.34
N GLU A 45 5.26 0.67 -10.34
CA GLU A 45 6.33 -0.07 -11.02
C GLU A 45 6.34 0.13 -12.54
N THR A 46 5.19 0.45 -13.12
CA THR A 46 5.03 0.68 -14.56
C THR A 46 4.99 2.16 -14.94
N ASP A 47 5.12 3.07 -13.98
CA ASP A 47 5.06 4.53 -14.18
C ASP A 47 6.46 5.14 -14.29
N ASP A 48 6.95 5.33 -15.53
CA ASP A 48 8.22 6.03 -15.83
C ASP A 48 8.24 7.50 -15.34
N GLY A 49 7.07 8.05 -15.03
CA GLY A 49 6.88 9.37 -14.44
C GLY A 49 7.09 9.40 -12.92
N ALA A 50 7.12 8.25 -12.26
CA ALA A 50 7.39 8.12 -10.84
C ALA A 50 8.80 7.56 -10.59
N SER A 51 9.39 7.91 -9.46
CA SER A 51 10.74 7.46 -9.06
C SER A 51 10.83 7.08 -7.60
N VAL A 52 9.91 7.59 -6.78
CA VAL A 52 9.82 7.27 -5.35
C VAL A 52 8.36 7.04 -4.97
N ALA A 53 8.10 5.94 -4.27
CA ALA A 53 6.82 5.69 -3.60
C ALA A 53 6.95 6.00 -2.11
N VAL A 54 6.05 6.81 -1.57
CA VAL A 54 5.93 7.10 -0.14
C VAL A 54 4.65 6.46 0.38
N VAL A 55 4.74 5.65 1.43
CA VAL A 55 3.55 5.11 2.10
C VAL A 55 3.25 5.96 3.31
N TRP A 56 2.01 6.45 3.41
CA TRP A 56 1.56 7.34 4.48
C TRP A 56 0.22 6.88 5.05
N GLY A 57 0.04 7.05 6.36
CA GLY A 57 -1.23 6.81 7.02
C GLY A 57 -1.99 8.13 7.22
N GLY A 58 -3.14 8.24 6.56
CA GLY A 58 -4.03 9.38 6.72
C GLY A 58 -4.69 9.39 8.09
N GLY A 59 -4.81 10.57 8.69
CA GLY A 59 -5.53 10.74 9.96
C GLY A 59 -4.73 10.45 11.23
N GLY A 60 -3.39 10.36 11.15
CA GLY A 60 -2.49 10.44 12.31
C GLY A 60 -1.75 9.14 12.64
N ASP A 61 -2.33 7.99 12.32
CA ASP A 61 -1.69 6.68 12.47
C ASP A 61 -1.18 6.17 11.13
N PHE A 62 0.01 5.55 11.10
CA PHE A 62 0.48 4.85 9.90
C PHE A 62 -0.44 3.66 9.55
N CYS A 63 -0.42 2.61 10.39
CA CYS A 63 -1.23 1.41 10.23
C CYS A 63 -1.43 0.72 11.59
N GLY A 64 -2.65 0.28 11.86
CA GLY A 64 -3.07 -0.39 13.09
C GLY A 64 -2.82 -1.90 13.11
N GLY A 65 -2.19 -2.44 12.06
CA GLY A 65 -1.90 -3.87 11.89
C GLY A 65 -2.87 -4.58 10.92
N GLY A 66 -2.75 -5.91 10.81
CA GLY A 66 -3.63 -6.73 9.99
C GLY A 66 -5.04 -6.78 10.58
N GLY A 67 -6.05 -6.36 9.80
CA GLY A 67 -7.45 -6.42 10.21
C GLY A 67 -7.85 -7.87 10.45
N LEU A 68 -8.14 -8.22 11.71
CA LEU A 68 -8.34 -9.60 12.17
C LEU A 68 -9.67 -10.23 11.68
N GLU A 69 -10.48 -9.50 10.92
CA GLU A 69 -11.83 -9.94 10.51
C GLU A 69 -11.85 -10.90 9.31
N GLY A 70 -10.67 -11.40 8.90
CA GLY A 70 -10.52 -12.46 7.91
C GLY A 70 -9.39 -13.40 8.28
N GLY A 71 -9.63 -14.32 9.22
CA GLY A 71 -8.86 -15.57 9.36
C GLY A 71 -7.33 -15.44 9.35
N GLY A 72 -6.76 -14.58 10.20
CA GLY A 72 -5.31 -14.53 10.40
C GLY A 72 -4.81 -15.70 11.23
N THR A 73 -4.51 -16.85 10.62
CA THR A 73 -3.51 -17.76 11.19
C THR A 73 -2.16 -17.05 11.10
N GLY A 74 -1.57 -16.78 12.26
CA GLY A 74 -0.31 -16.04 12.37
C GLY A 74 0.79 -16.57 11.46
N GLY A 75 1.39 -15.65 10.72
CA GLY A 75 2.56 -15.88 9.91
C GLY A 75 2.84 -14.59 9.17
N GLY A 76 3.68 -13.73 9.73
CA GLY A 76 4.36 -12.74 8.93
C GLY A 76 5.23 -13.50 7.93
N GLU A 77 4.64 -13.88 6.80
CA GLU A 77 5.40 -14.33 5.66
C GLU A 77 6.33 -13.18 5.29
N ARG A 78 7.64 -13.43 5.41
CA ARG A 78 8.62 -12.60 4.73
C ARG A 78 8.19 -12.62 3.27
N LEU A 79 7.64 -11.51 2.79
CA LEU A 79 7.66 -11.20 1.37
C LEU A 79 9.12 -11.39 0.98
N ALA A 80 9.42 -12.45 0.24
CA ALA A 80 10.72 -12.59 -0.37
C ALA A 80 10.90 -11.30 -1.17
N ALA A 81 11.93 -10.52 -0.83
CA ALA A 81 12.33 -9.41 -1.67
C ALA A 81 12.77 -10.03 -3.00
N GLY A 82 11.82 -10.23 -3.90
CA GLY A 82 12.06 -10.50 -5.31
C GLY A 82 12.57 -9.21 -5.93
N GLY A 83 13.72 -8.73 -5.45
CA GLY A 83 14.47 -7.70 -6.13
C GLY A 83 14.98 -8.30 -7.43
N GLY A 84 14.22 -8.14 -8.50
CA GLY A 84 14.68 -8.34 -9.86
C GLY A 84 15.69 -7.25 -10.19
N GLY A 85 16.87 -7.32 -9.56
CA GLY A 85 18.03 -6.54 -9.98
C GLY A 85 18.42 -7.03 -11.36
N ALA A 86 18.11 -6.24 -12.39
CA ALA A 86 18.72 -6.39 -13.69
C ALA A 86 20.23 -6.08 -13.53
N GLU A 87 21.05 -7.11 -13.42
CA GLU A 87 22.50 -6.97 -13.55
C GLU A 87 22.83 -6.82 -15.04
N GLY A 88 23.44 -5.68 -15.38
CA GLY A 88 23.91 -5.42 -16.74
C GLY A 88 25.15 -6.23 -17.09
N ALA A 89 25.26 -6.56 -18.38
CA ALA A 89 26.49 -6.62 -19.17
C ALA A 89 26.11 -6.61 -20.66
#